data_AF-A0A7X1GMB2-F1
#
_entry.id   AF-A0A7X1GMB2-F1
#
_cell.length_a   1.000
_cell.length_b   1.000
_cell.length_c   1.000
_cell.angle_alpha   90.00
_cell.angle_beta   90.00
_cell.angle_gamma   90.00
#
_symmetry.space_group_name_H-M   'P 1'
#
loop_
_entity.id
_entity.type
_entity.pdbx_description
1 polymer ?
#
loop_
_entity_poly.entity_id
_entity_poly.type
_entity_poly.pdbx_seq_one_letter_code
_entity_poly.pdbx_strand_id
1 'polypeptide(L)'
;MLFQLVVLDNYSFVVIYVLAYIIYYDKIRIADMVKKKLLDKAMRHFISAQVITLSQLEVLLSCSQRSVQRYLSKWGGLRSYNHNGKYFSLPAIAHFDSFGIWKYNDIGFSRFGNLKETVVHLVARSPAGLTASELGEVLSVNAHSFMSQFRVDLRLKREKCDGVLVYFCSLQTSHCLLFPQTRML
;
A
#
# COMPACT_ATOMS: atom_id res chain seq x y z
N MET A 1 -47.69 -29.52 -41.53
CA MET A 1 -46.57 -29.72 -42.47
C MET A 1 -45.93 -28.36 -42.70
N LEU A 2 -44.87 -28.00 -41.98
CA LEU A 2 -43.47 -28.42 -42.14
C LEU A 2 -42.68 -27.33 -42.89
N PHE A 3 -41.99 -26.50 -42.08
CA PHE A 3 -40.71 -25.82 -42.33
C PHE A 3 -40.42 -25.35 -43.77
N GLN A 4 -40.71 -24.07 -44.05
CA GLN A 4 -39.90 -23.32 -45.02
C GLN A 4 -38.62 -22.83 -44.32
N LEU A 5 -37.57 -23.63 -44.41
CA LEU A 5 -36.19 -23.23 -44.12
C LEU A 5 -35.77 -22.19 -45.17
N VAL A 6 -35.63 -20.94 -44.74
CA VAL A 6 -34.98 -19.87 -45.50
C VAL A 6 -33.55 -20.31 -45.79
N VAL A 7 -33.26 -20.60 -47.06
CA VAL A 7 -31.92 -20.86 -47.56
C VAL A 7 -31.14 -19.56 -47.49
N LEU A 8 -30.36 -19.37 -46.43
CA LEU A 8 -29.34 -18.32 -46.40
C LEU A 8 -28.19 -18.80 -47.28
N ASP A 9 -27.90 -18.08 -48.36
CA ASP A 9 -26.71 -18.33 -49.19
C ASP A 9 -25.46 -18.42 -48.32
N ASN A 10 -24.56 -19.38 -48.62
CA ASN A 10 -23.30 -19.58 -47.89
C ASN A 10 -22.48 -18.27 -47.77
N TYR A 11 -22.57 -17.39 -48.77
CA TYR A 11 -21.95 -16.06 -48.76
C TYR A 11 -22.53 -15.15 -47.67
N SER A 12 -23.86 -15.12 -47.52
CA SER A 12 -24.54 -14.34 -46.48
C SER A 12 -24.17 -14.81 -45.07
N PHE A 13 -24.03 -16.12 -44.87
CA PHE A 13 -23.57 -16.67 -43.58
C PHE A 13 -22.12 -16.28 -43.25
N VAL A 14 -21.22 -16.32 -44.23
CA VAL A 14 -19.82 -15.91 -44.07
C VAL A 14 -19.72 -14.41 -43.76
N VAL A 15 -20.48 -13.55 -44.45
CA VAL A 15 -20.51 -12.11 -44.19
C VAL A 15 -21.01 -11.80 -42.78
N ILE A 16 -22.09 -12.44 -42.33
CA ILE A 16 -22.62 -12.27 -40.97
C ILE A 16 -21.58 -12.68 -39.93
N TYR A 17 -20.90 -13.81 -40.13
CA TYR A 17 -19.86 -14.28 -39.20
C TYR A 17 -18.67 -13.31 -39.11
N VAL A 18 -18.20 -12.80 -40.24
CA VAL A 18 -17.10 -11.82 -40.27
C VAL A 18 -17.51 -10.50 -39.60
N LEU A 19 -18.73 -10.01 -39.85
CA LEU A 19 -19.23 -8.79 -39.19
C LEU A 19 -19.42 -9.00 -37.69
N ALA A 20 -19.97 -10.13 -37.26
CA ALA A 20 -20.10 -10.47 -35.84
C ALA A 20 -18.74 -10.53 -35.14
N TYR A 21 -17.74 -11.11 -35.80
CA TYR A 21 -16.36 -11.14 -35.32
C TYR A 21 -15.78 -9.72 -35.21
N ILE A 22 -15.88 -8.89 -36.26
CA ILE A 22 -15.39 -7.49 -36.22
C ILE A 22 -16.03 -6.72 -35.06
N ILE A 23 -17.35 -6.79 -34.91
CA ILE A 23 -18.08 -6.11 -33.81
C ILE A 23 -17.59 -6.60 -32.44
N TYR A 24 -17.37 -7.90 -32.29
CA TYR A 24 -16.86 -8.49 -31.05
C TYR A 24 -15.44 -7.98 -30.71
N TYR A 25 -14.53 -7.97 -31.68
CA TYR A 25 -13.16 -7.50 -31.47
C TYR A 25 -13.11 -5.98 -31.25
N ASP A 26 -13.94 -5.21 -31.94
CA ASP A 26 -14.07 -3.77 -31.70
C ASP A 26 -14.56 -3.50 -30.27
N LYS A 27 -15.54 -4.28 -29.78
CA LYS A 27 -16.01 -4.16 -28.39
C LYS A 27 -14.90 -4.40 -27.38
N ILE A 28 -14.07 -5.43 -27.58
CA ILE A 28 -12.92 -5.72 -26.72
C ILE A 28 -11.91 -4.56 -26.77
N ARG A 29 -11.56 -4.12 -27.98
CA ARG A 29 -10.59 -3.04 -28.20
C ARG A 29 -11.05 -1.72 -27.59
N ILE A 30 -12.33 -1.37 -27.76
CA ILE A 30 -12.94 -0.17 -27.16
C ILE A 30 -12.88 -0.27 -25.65
N ALA A 31 -13.23 -1.42 -25.06
CA ALA A 31 -13.17 -1.61 -23.61
C ALA A 31 -11.75 -1.43 -23.06
N ASP A 32 -10.74 -1.99 -23.72
CA ASP A 32 -9.34 -1.81 -23.33
C ASP A 32 -8.88 -0.35 -23.45
N MET A 33 -9.30 0.35 -24.51
CA MET A 33 -8.98 1.77 -24.70
C MET A 33 -9.63 2.66 -23.64
N VAL A 34 -10.90 2.41 -23.31
CA VAL A 34 -11.62 3.12 -22.23
C VAL A 34 -10.93 2.86 -20.89
N LYS A 35 -10.57 1.61 -20.59
CA LYS A 35 -9.87 1.23 -19.38
C LYS A 35 -8.50 1.89 -19.26
N LYS A 36 -7.73 1.95 -20.34
CA LYS A 36 -6.43 2.65 -20.38
C LYS A 36 -6.61 4.15 -20.10
N LYS A 37 -7.61 4.79 -20.72
CA LYS A 37 -7.91 6.20 -20.49
C LYS A 37 -8.32 6.49 -19.04
N LEU A 38 -9.11 5.61 -18.42
CA LEU A 38 -9.48 5.69 -17.00
C LEU A 38 -8.25 5.54 -16.10
N LEU A 39 -7.38 4.57 -16.40
CA LEU A 39 -6.14 4.34 -15.66
C LEU A 39 -5.23 5.57 -15.70
N ASP A 40 -5.03 6.15 -16.88
CA ASP A 40 -4.20 7.36 -17.05
C ASP A 40 -4.80 8.56 -16.30
N LYS A 41 -6.13 8.71 -16.33
CA LYS A 41 -6.83 9.76 -15.57
C LYS A 41 -6.66 9.56 -14.07
N ALA A 42 -6.86 8.34 -13.58
CA ALA A 42 -6.72 8.00 -12.17
C ALA A 42 -5.28 8.25 -11.70
N MET A 43 -4.28 7.85 -12.50
CA MET A 43 -2.86 8.06 -12.18
C MET A 43 -2.49 9.54 -12.12
N ARG A 44 -2.92 10.36 -13.10
CA ARG A 44 -2.71 11.81 -13.06
C ARG A 44 -3.32 12.45 -11.82
N HIS A 45 -4.56 12.07 -11.48
CA HIS A 45 -5.21 12.56 -10.28
C HIS A 45 -4.47 12.09 -9.02
N PHE A 46 -4.02 10.84 -8.96
CA PHE A 46 -3.29 10.30 -7.82
C PHE A 46 -1.97 11.04 -7.59
N ILE A 47 -1.19 11.27 -8.65
CA ILE A 47 0.06 12.05 -8.57
C ILE A 47 -0.22 13.48 -8.10
N SER A 48 -1.24 14.13 -8.64
CA SER A 48 -1.64 15.50 -8.27
C SER A 48 -2.10 15.61 -6.82
N ALA A 49 -2.88 14.64 -6.32
CA ALA A 49 -3.41 14.66 -4.96
C ALA A 49 -2.39 14.21 -3.91
N GLN A 50 -1.33 13.50 -4.33
CA GLN A 50 -0.32 12.81 -3.53
C GLN A 50 -0.84 11.68 -2.62
N VAL A 51 -1.99 11.87 -1.97
CA VAL A 51 -2.63 10.93 -1.07
C VAL A 51 -4.07 10.71 -1.48
N ILE A 52 -4.51 9.45 -1.51
CA ILE A 52 -5.86 9.08 -1.93
C ILE A 52 -6.43 7.97 -1.04
N THR A 53 -7.76 7.91 -0.92
CA THR A 53 -8.45 6.79 -0.29
C THR A 53 -8.86 5.73 -1.30
N LEU A 54 -9.19 4.55 -0.79
CA LEU A 54 -9.68 3.45 -1.62
C LEU A 54 -10.99 3.82 -2.34
N SER A 55 -11.93 4.47 -1.64
CA SER A 55 -13.21 4.91 -2.20
C SER A 55 -13.04 5.96 -3.30
N GLN A 56 -12.08 6.89 -3.17
CA GLN A 56 -11.78 7.85 -4.23
C GLN A 56 -11.24 7.15 -5.48
N LEU A 57 -10.37 6.15 -5.33
CA LEU A 57 -9.88 5.36 -6.45
C LEU A 57 -10.96 4.49 -7.10
N GLU A 58 -11.91 3.95 -6.32
CA GLU A 58 -13.05 3.19 -6.86
C GLU A 58 -13.88 4.04 -7.82
N VAL A 59 -14.16 5.28 -7.44
CA VAL A 59 -14.88 6.24 -8.30
C VAL A 59 -14.06 6.57 -9.55
N LEU A 60 -12.77 6.87 -9.41
CA LEU A 60 -11.89 7.25 -10.53
C LEU A 60 -11.70 6.12 -11.55
N LEU A 61 -11.57 4.87 -11.07
CA LEU A 61 -11.37 3.69 -11.91
C LEU A 61 -12.69 3.03 -12.33
N SER A 62 -13.82 3.46 -11.76
CA SER A 62 -15.15 2.87 -11.95
C SER A 62 -15.14 1.35 -11.77
N CYS A 63 -14.52 0.89 -10.68
CA CYS A 63 -14.35 -0.54 -10.40
C CYS A 63 -14.48 -0.87 -8.91
N SER A 64 -14.60 -2.15 -8.60
CA SER A 64 -14.74 -2.63 -7.23
C SER A 64 -13.49 -2.38 -6.37
N GLN A 65 -13.69 -2.27 -5.06
CA GLN A 65 -12.64 -2.17 -4.05
C GLN A 65 -11.50 -3.20 -4.24
N ARG A 66 -11.84 -4.47 -4.50
CA ARG A 66 -10.85 -5.52 -4.77
C ARG A 66 -10.01 -5.23 -6.02
N SER A 67 -10.61 -4.68 -7.06
CA SER A 67 -9.89 -4.32 -8.28
C SER A 67 -8.92 -3.17 -8.03
N VAL A 68 -9.34 -2.16 -7.26
CA VAL A 68 -8.48 -1.05 -6.82
C VAL A 68 -7.29 -1.57 -6.01
N GLN A 69 -7.52 -2.46 -5.05
CA GLN A 69 -6.43 -3.05 -4.25
C GLN A 69 -5.41 -3.77 -5.15
N ARG A 70 -5.88 -4.53 -6.15
CA ARG A 70 -5.00 -5.18 -7.12
C ARG A 70 -4.20 -4.18 -7.95
N TYR A 71 -4.79 -3.04 -8.33
CA TYR A 71 -4.07 -1.97 -9.00
C TYR A 71 -3.02 -1.33 -8.08
N LEU A 72 -3.37 -1.02 -6.83
CA LEU A 72 -2.44 -0.50 -5.84
C LEU A 72 -1.26 -1.44 -5.61
N SER A 73 -1.50 -2.75 -5.50
CA SER A 73 -0.43 -3.75 -5.42
C SER A 73 0.47 -3.72 -6.66
N LYS A 74 -0.10 -3.62 -7.86
CA LYS A 74 0.68 -3.54 -9.11
C LYS A 74 1.51 -2.25 -9.23
N TRP A 75 1.01 -1.14 -8.69
CA TRP A 75 1.73 0.14 -8.70
C TRP A 75 2.75 0.27 -7.57
N GLY A 76 2.84 -0.72 -6.66
CA GLY A 76 3.67 -0.62 -5.46
C GLY A 76 3.16 0.44 -4.47
N GLY A 77 1.85 0.67 -4.41
CA GLY A 77 1.25 1.70 -3.58
C GLY A 77 1.61 1.55 -2.11
N LEU A 78 2.04 2.65 -1.49
CA LEU A 78 2.24 2.77 -0.06
C LEU A 78 0.89 2.83 0.63
N ARG A 79 0.77 2.17 1.78
CA ARG A 79 -0.37 2.27 2.68
C ARG A 79 0.05 3.05 3.91
N SER A 80 -0.82 3.92 4.42
CA SER A 80 -0.54 4.62 5.67
C SER A 80 -0.35 3.62 6.82
N TYR A 81 0.65 3.82 7.66
CA TYR A 81 0.82 2.98 8.85
C TYR A 81 -0.10 3.43 9.99
N ASN A 82 -0.59 4.67 9.95
CA ASN A 82 -1.59 5.23 10.85
C ASN A 82 -2.97 5.30 10.16
N HIS A 83 -3.97 5.84 10.87
CA HIS A 83 -5.36 5.95 10.38
C HIS A 83 -5.94 4.63 9.87
N ASN A 84 -5.61 3.52 10.54
CA ASN A 84 -6.01 2.16 10.17
C ASN A 84 -5.69 1.77 8.71
N GLY A 85 -4.65 2.37 8.11
CA GLY A 85 -4.25 2.07 6.73
C GLY A 85 -5.28 2.49 5.68
N LYS A 86 -6.03 3.56 5.96
CA LYS A 86 -7.08 4.13 5.10
C LYS A 86 -6.52 4.86 3.88
N TYR A 87 -5.33 5.43 3.99
CA TYR A 87 -4.75 6.30 2.97
C TYR A 87 -3.66 5.58 2.18
N PHE A 88 -3.56 5.94 0.90
CA PHE A 88 -2.60 5.38 -0.03
C PHE A 88 -1.80 6.48 -0.72
N SER A 89 -0.55 6.17 -1.05
CA SER A 89 0.32 7.02 -1.86
C SER A 89 1.21 6.19 -2.78
N LEU A 90 2.01 6.83 -3.62
CA LEU A 90 2.95 6.17 -4.53
C LEU A 90 4.38 6.40 -4.04
N PRO A 91 5.26 5.38 -4.07
CA PRO A 91 6.67 5.55 -3.70
C PRO A 91 7.39 6.62 -4.52
N ALA A 92 6.99 6.79 -5.78
CA ALA A 92 7.63 7.73 -6.72
C ALA A 92 7.47 9.22 -6.34
N ILE A 93 6.48 9.56 -5.51
CA ILE A 93 6.19 10.94 -5.09
C ILE A 93 6.41 11.14 -3.58
N ALA A 94 6.86 10.09 -2.88
CA ALA A 94 7.06 10.08 -1.45
C ALA A 94 8.40 10.72 -1.07
N HIS A 95 8.39 11.54 -0.02
CA HIS A 95 9.58 12.23 0.50
C HIS A 95 9.98 11.61 1.83
N PHE A 96 10.72 10.50 1.77
CA PHE A 96 11.17 9.81 2.97
C PHE A 96 12.33 10.54 3.65
N ASP A 97 12.28 10.60 4.97
CA ASP A 97 13.38 11.09 5.82
C ASP A 97 14.49 10.04 6.01
N SER A 98 15.48 10.36 6.85
CA SER A 98 16.58 9.48 7.21
C SER A 98 16.14 8.18 7.90
N PHE A 99 14.96 8.17 8.52
CA PHE A 99 14.34 7.01 9.15
C PHE A 99 13.45 6.21 8.19
N GLY A 100 13.31 6.65 6.93
CA GLY A 100 12.46 6.01 5.93
C GLY A 100 10.96 6.27 6.15
N ILE A 101 10.64 7.33 6.90
CA ILE A 101 9.28 7.79 7.19
C ILE A 101 8.98 9.00 6.32
N TRP A 102 7.77 9.04 5.76
CA TRP A 102 7.26 10.21 5.08
C TRP A 102 5.94 10.61 5.72
N LYS A 103 5.86 11.87 6.18
CA LYS A 103 4.64 12.44 6.73
C LYS A 103 4.03 13.39 5.71
N TYR A 104 2.75 13.18 5.45
CA TYR A 104 1.91 14.08 4.68
C TYR A 104 0.81 14.58 5.61
N ASN A 105 0.96 15.80 6.12
CA ASN A 105 0.17 16.32 7.24
C ASN A 105 0.24 15.38 8.46
N ASP A 106 -0.88 14.84 8.90
CA ASP A 106 -1.02 13.88 9.99
C ASP A 106 -1.00 12.41 9.50
N ILE A 107 -0.76 12.16 8.21
CA ILE A 107 -0.74 10.82 7.62
C ILE A 107 0.70 10.36 7.46
N GLY A 108 1.00 9.18 8.01
CA GLY A 108 2.33 8.60 7.99
C GLY A 108 2.45 7.43 7.01
N PHE A 109 3.48 7.47 6.16
CA PHE A 109 3.88 6.39 5.26
C PHE A 109 5.29 5.92 5.61
N SER A 110 5.53 4.63 5.38
CA SER A 110 6.83 4.01 5.59
C SER A 110 7.25 3.25 4.34
N ARG A 111 8.53 3.36 3.99
CA ARG A 111 9.11 2.57 2.90
C ARG A 111 9.21 1.08 3.22
N PHE A 112 9.12 0.73 4.50
CA PHE A 112 9.20 -0.64 5.01
C PHE A 112 7.81 -1.30 5.11
N GLY A 113 6.75 -0.60 4.73
CA GLY A 113 5.38 -1.12 4.71
C GLY A 113 4.56 -0.68 5.92
N ASN A 114 4.04 -1.66 6.68
CA ASN A 114 3.12 -1.37 7.78
C ASN A 114 3.87 -0.94 9.06
N LEU A 115 3.10 -0.53 10.08
CA LEU A 115 3.65 -0.05 11.35
C LEU A 115 4.58 -1.08 12.03
N LYS A 116 4.24 -2.37 11.96
CA LYS A 116 5.04 -3.44 12.57
C LYS A 116 6.40 -3.59 11.91
N GLU A 117 6.41 -3.71 10.58
CA GLU A 117 7.66 -3.81 9.82
C GLU A 117 8.54 -2.58 10.02
N THR A 118 7.92 -1.40 10.10
CA THR A 118 8.62 -0.14 10.35
C THR A 118 9.30 -0.12 11.71
N VAL A 119 8.58 -0.50 12.78
CA VAL A 119 9.16 -0.55 14.14
C VAL A 119 10.30 -1.56 14.21
N VAL A 120 10.14 -2.74 13.62
CA VAL A 120 11.22 -3.76 13.59
C VAL A 120 12.46 -3.21 12.88
N HIS A 121 12.29 -2.52 11.75
CA HIS A 121 13.40 -1.89 11.04
C HIS A 121 14.08 -0.78 11.84
N LEU A 122 13.31 0.08 12.52
CA LEU A 122 13.86 1.15 13.36
C LEU A 122 14.68 0.58 14.52
N VAL A 123 14.15 -0.43 15.20
CA VAL A 123 14.84 -1.08 16.32
C VAL A 123 16.09 -1.82 15.84
N ALA A 124 16.02 -2.53 14.70
CA ALA A 124 17.18 -3.23 14.13
C ALA A 124 18.30 -2.28 13.68
N ARG A 125 17.98 -1.02 13.38
CA ARG A 125 18.97 0.01 13.04
C ARG A 125 19.60 0.68 14.27
N SER A 126 19.03 0.48 15.46
CA SER A 126 19.54 1.03 16.72
C SER A 126 20.18 -0.07 17.58
N PRO A 127 21.52 -0.20 17.59
CA PRO A 127 22.21 -1.19 18.43
C PRO A 127 21.92 -1.00 19.92
N ALA A 128 21.68 0.25 20.33
CA ALA A 128 21.37 0.61 21.70
C ALA A 128 19.87 0.42 22.04
N GLY A 129 19.06 -0.07 21.08
CA GLY A 129 17.62 -0.24 21.22
C GLY A 129 16.85 1.08 21.14
N LEU A 130 15.52 1.00 21.19
CA LEU A 130 14.63 2.15 21.23
C LEU A 130 13.56 1.98 22.30
N THR A 131 13.24 3.08 22.98
CA THR A 131 12.14 3.17 23.93
C THR A 131 10.81 3.39 23.19
N ALA A 132 9.71 3.16 23.90
CA ALA A 132 8.38 3.48 23.38
C ALA A 132 8.22 4.97 23.02
N SER A 133 8.81 5.89 23.81
CA SER A 133 8.75 7.33 23.54
C SER A 133 9.48 7.69 22.24
N GLU A 134 10.73 7.23 22.08
CA GLU A 134 11.52 7.47 20.88
C GLU A 134 10.82 6.93 19.62
N LEU A 135 10.24 5.73 19.69
CA LEU A 135 9.44 5.18 18.59
C LEU A 135 8.21 6.04 18.28
N GLY A 136 7.51 6.52 19.31
CA GLY A 136 6.35 7.39 19.15
C GLY A 136 6.70 8.76 18.54
N GLU A 137 7.85 9.32 18.92
CA GLU A 137 8.38 10.58 18.39
C GLU A 137 8.76 10.45 16.91
N VAL A 138 9.55 9.43 16.55
CA VAL A 138 9.95 9.17 15.15
C VAL A 138 8.71 8.95 14.27
N LEU A 139 7.76 8.13 14.73
CA LEU A 139 6.57 7.78 13.95
C LEU A 139 5.48 8.88 14.01
N SER A 140 5.60 9.86 14.91
CA SER A 140 4.52 10.79 15.31
C SER A 140 3.18 10.09 15.55
N VAL A 141 3.23 8.96 16.26
CA VAL A 141 2.04 8.21 16.69
C VAL A 141 2.17 7.97 18.18
N ASN A 142 1.05 8.03 18.90
CA ASN A 142 1.05 7.69 20.31
C ASN A 142 1.57 6.26 20.51
N ALA A 143 2.70 6.11 21.20
CA ALA A 143 3.35 4.83 21.46
C ALA A 143 2.39 3.80 22.06
N HIS A 144 1.55 4.22 23.01
CA HIS A 144 0.60 3.33 23.67
C HIS A 144 -0.40 2.67 22.71
N SER A 145 -0.70 3.31 21.57
CA SER A 145 -1.65 2.76 20.59
C SER A 145 -1.15 1.52 19.87
N PHE A 146 0.17 1.34 19.74
CA PHE A 146 0.75 0.22 18.98
C PHE A 146 1.68 -0.68 19.78
N MET A 147 2.19 -0.24 20.94
CA MET A 147 3.14 -1.03 21.74
C MET A 147 2.58 -2.33 22.31
N SER A 148 1.26 -2.43 22.49
CA SER A 148 0.61 -3.70 22.89
C SER A 148 0.86 -4.82 21.87
N GLN A 149 0.99 -4.47 20.59
CA GLN A 149 1.15 -5.43 19.48
C GLN A 149 2.53 -6.09 19.45
N PHE A 150 3.53 -5.50 20.11
CA PHE A 150 4.92 -5.97 20.12
C PHE A 150 5.27 -6.73 21.41
N ARG A 151 4.29 -7.00 22.28
CA ARG A 151 4.52 -7.80 23.50
C ARG A 151 4.86 -9.26 23.20
N VAL A 152 4.40 -9.78 22.06
CA VAL A 152 4.51 -11.20 21.66
C VAL A 152 5.32 -11.35 20.36
N ASP A 153 5.84 -10.27 19.78
CA ASP A 153 6.60 -10.34 18.52
C ASP A 153 8.02 -10.86 18.80
N LEU A 154 8.32 -12.08 18.30
CA LEU A 154 9.60 -12.76 18.50
C LEU A 154 10.80 -12.04 17.84
N ARG A 155 10.54 -11.08 16.95
CA ARG A 155 11.57 -10.26 16.30
C ARG A 155 12.12 -9.18 17.23
N LEU A 156 11.42 -8.87 18.31
CA LEU A 156 11.80 -7.85 19.27
C LEU A 156 12.00 -8.47 20.67
N LYS A 157 13.10 -8.12 21.30
CA LYS A 157 13.35 -8.39 22.72
C LYS A 157 13.08 -7.11 23.49
N ARG A 158 12.48 -7.22 24.69
CA ARG A 158 12.28 -6.09 25.59
C ARG A 158 13.07 -6.28 26.87
N GLU A 159 13.79 -5.27 27.29
CA GLU A 159 14.54 -5.27 28.55
C GLU A 159 14.25 -3.98 29.31
N LYS A 160 14.36 -4.03 30.64
CA LYS A 160 14.20 -2.86 31.49
C LYS A 160 15.58 -2.32 31.81
N CYS A 161 15.96 -1.18 31.23
CA CYS A 161 17.19 -0.46 31.55
C CYS A 161 16.80 0.81 32.32
N ASP A 162 17.38 1.05 33.50
CA ASP A 162 17.15 2.23 34.34
C ASP A 162 15.67 2.61 34.55
N GLY A 163 14.81 1.60 34.78
CA GLY A 163 13.38 1.84 35.00
C GLY A 163 12.54 1.92 33.72
N VAL A 164 13.16 2.08 32.56
CA VAL A 164 12.50 2.27 31.26
C VAL A 164 12.53 0.98 30.44
N LEU A 165 11.43 0.69 29.73
CA LEU A 165 11.35 -0.45 28.83
C LEU A 165 11.96 -0.11 27.47
N VAL A 166 12.97 -0.87 27.08
CA VAL A 166 13.74 -0.71 25.85
C VAL A 166 13.52 -1.91 24.95
N TYR A 167 13.30 -1.66 23.67
CA TYR A 167 13.14 -2.67 22.64
C TYR A 167 14.45 -2.83 21.86
N PHE A 168 14.90 -4.08 21.74
CA PHE A 168 16.08 -4.50 20.99
C PHE A 168 15.68 -5.47 19.88
N CYS A 169 16.49 -5.55 18.84
CA CYS A 169 16.33 -6.58 17.81
C CYS A 169 16.72 -7.94 18.40
N SER A 170 15.90 -8.97 18.21
CA SER A 170 16.18 -10.29 18.79
C SER A 170 17.41 -10.99 18.18
N LEU A 171 17.84 -10.56 16.99
CA LEU A 171 19.02 -11.06 16.29
C LEU A 171 20.31 -10.35 16.71
N GLN A 172 20.24 -9.30 17.53
CA GLN A 172 21.38 -8.49 17.94
C GLN A 172 21.65 -8.71 19.43
N THR A 173 22.92 -8.79 19.83
CA THR A 173 23.31 -9.01 21.22
C THR A 173 22.85 -7.83 22.07
N SER A 174 21.74 -8.01 22.77
CA SER A 174 21.14 -7.01 23.65
C SER A 174 22.02 -6.82 24.88
N HIS A 175 22.60 -5.63 25.03
CA HIS A 175 23.31 -5.22 26.24
C HIS A 175 22.79 -3.86 26.71
N CYS A 176 22.12 -3.81 27.88
CA CYS A 176 21.85 -2.53 28.57
C CYS A 176 23.14 -1.72 28.83
N LEU A 177 24.34 -2.31 28.72
CA LEU A 177 25.62 -1.59 28.83
C LEU A 177 25.87 -0.58 27.71
N LEU A 178 25.20 -0.72 26.57
CA LEU A 178 25.26 0.25 25.45
C LEU A 178 24.18 1.33 25.56
N PHE A 179 23.44 1.39 26.67
CA PHE A 179 22.38 2.36 26.90
C PHE A 179 23.00 3.70 27.38
N PRO A 180 23.10 4.74 26.54
CA PRO A 180 23.66 6.02 26.94
C PRO A 180 22.65 6.83 27.75
N GLN A 181 23.10 7.46 28.84
CA GLN A 181 22.27 8.27 29.75
C GLN A 181 21.77 9.60 29.15
N THR A 182 22.29 10.00 28.00
CA THR A 182 21.86 11.18 27.24
C THR A 182 21.40 10.74 25.86
N ARG A 183 20.10 10.84 25.55
CA ARG A 183 19.59 10.59 24.19
C ARG A 183 18.68 11.72 23.70
N MET A 184 19.03 12.22 22.53
CA MET A 184 18.12 12.78 21.55
C MET A 184 18.71 12.39 20.18
N LEU A 185 18.32 11.21 19.71
CA LEU A 185 18.72 10.52 18.45
C LEU A 185 20.19 10.05 18.35
#